data_AF-A0A645GF00-F1
#
_entry.id   AF-A0A645GF00-F1
#
_cell.length_a   1.000
_cell.length_b   1.000
_cell.length_c   1.000
_cell.angle_alpha   90.00
_cell.angle_beta   90.00
_cell.angle_gamma   90.00
#
_symmetry.space_group_name_H-M   'P 1'
#
loop_
_entity.id
_entity.type
_entity.pdbx_description
1 polymer ?
#
loop_
_entity_poly.entity_id
_entity_poly.type
_entity_poly.pdbx_seq_one_letter_code
_entity_poly.pdbx_strand_id
1 'polypeptide(L)'
;MSDVLDRLLKPEVEIVSKNLPRKGYRMKRLSEQAGEDVVFTVQALPYGRIEEIVESGVSDVKLHTVLAGVVEPDLKSPALREKFGGATPAETVKAMLLSGEVLDLARAIERLTGYGSTTIQEIKKN
;
A
#
# COMPACT_ATOMS: atom_id res chain seq x y z
N MET A 1 0.50 -2.91 39.65
CA MET A 1 -0.20 -3.44 38.46
C MET A 1 0.36 -2.71 37.25
N SER A 2 0.61 -3.43 36.16
CA SER A 2 1.51 -3.02 35.08
C SER A 2 0.95 -1.86 34.27
N ASP A 3 1.44 -0.65 34.56
CA ASP A 3 1.18 0.63 33.86
C ASP A 3 1.20 0.51 32.32
N VAL A 4 2.01 -0.39 31.75
CA VAL A 4 2.05 -0.64 30.30
C VAL A 4 0.79 -1.32 29.77
N LEU A 5 0.24 -2.32 30.47
CA LEU A 5 -0.97 -3.03 30.03
C LEU A 5 -2.16 -2.08 30.01
N ASP A 6 -2.31 -1.26 31.05
CA ASP A 6 -3.39 -0.28 31.14
C ASP A 6 -3.30 0.75 30.01
N ARG A 7 -2.08 1.13 29.60
CA ARG A 7 -1.86 1.99 28.42
C ARG A 7 -2.24 1.31 27.10
N LEU A 8 -2.10 0.00 26.98
CA LEU A 8 -2.45 -0.74 25.75
C LEU A 8 -3.96 -1.00 25.60
N LEU A 9 -4.69 -1.11 26.72
CA LEU A 9 -6.14 -1.35 26.72
C LEU A 9 -6.98 -0.07 26.52
N LYS A 10 -6.31 1.07 26.39
CA LYS A 10 -6.92 2.38 26.15
C LYS A 10 -7.61 2.45 24.79
N PRO A 11 -8.80 3.09 24.68
CA PRO A 11 -9.50 3.27 23.41
C PRO A 11 -8.70 4.02 22.35
N GLU A 12 -7.73 4.84 22.76
CA GLU A 12 -6.84 5.58 21.85
C GLU A 12 -5.86 4.68 21.10
N VAL A 13 -5.60 3.46 21.60
CA VAL A 13 -4.77 2.48 20.90
C VAL A 13 -5.63 1.77 19.86
N GLU A 14 -5.42 2.14 18.59
CA GLU A 14 -6.22 1.60 17.50
C GLU A 14 -6.01 0.09 17.31
N ILE A 15 -7.13 -0.61 17.07
CA ILE A 15 -7.09 -2.01 16.64
C ILE A 15 -6.73 -2.02 15.15
N VAL A 16 -5.46 -2.28 14.83
CA VAL A 16 -4.90 -2.24 13.46
C VAL A 16 -5.71 -3.09 12.47
N SER A 17 -6.23 -4.25 12.89
CA SER A 17 -7.05 -5.12 12.02
C SER A 17 -8.40 -4.52 11.66
N LYS A 18 -8.89 -3.52 12.40
CA LYS A 18 -10.15 -2.80 12.11
C LYS A 18 -9.91 -1.48 11.37
N ASN A 19 -8.79 -0.83 11.62
CA ASN A 19 -8.43 0.43 10.98
C ASN A 19 -7.01 0.37 10.42
N LEU A 20 -6.88 -0.09 9.19
CA LEU A 20 -5.60 -0.13 8.50
C LEU A 20 -5.19 1.29 8.07
N PRO A 21 -3.95 1.73 8.38
CA PRO A 21 -3.44 3.05 7.98
C PRO A 21 -3.57 3.28 6.48
N ARG A 22 -3.99 4.49 6.09
CA ARG A 22 -4.18 4.88 4.69
C ARG A 22 -3.52 6.22 4.39
N LYS A 23 -3.07 6.43 3.15
CA LYS A 23 -2.46 7.69 2.72
C LYS A 23 -2.65 7.94 1.23
N GLY A 24 -2.91 9.19 0.87
CA GLY A 24 -2.98 9.64 -0.52
C GLY A 24 -1.61 10.06 -1.06
N TYR A 25 -1.30 9.68 -2.29
CA TYR A 25 -0.10 10.06 -3.02
C TYR A 25 -0.46 10.60 -4.40
N ARG A 26 0.00 11.82 -4.71
CA ARG A 26 -0.16 12.41 -6.04
C ARG A 26 0.80 11.77 -7.04
N MET A 27 0.28 11.24 -8.13
CA MET A 27 1.07 10.70 -9.23
C MET A 27 1.45 11.82 -10.20
N LYS A 28 2.68 12.32 -10.11
CA LYS A 28 3.13 13.54 -10.81
C LYS A 28 2.87 13.50 -12.31
N ARG A 29 3.42 12.50 -13.01
CA ARG A 29 3.30 12.33 -14.46
C ARG A 29 1.85 12.25 -14.92
N LEU A 30 1.04 11.42 -14.25
CA LEU A 30 -0.38 11.29 -14.59
C LEU A 30 -1.15 12.57 -14.31
N SER A 31 -0.80 13.31 -13.25
CA SER A 31 -1.43 14.60 -12.94
C SER A 31 -1.14 15.63 -14.02
N GLU A 32 0.10 15.70 -14.49
CA GLU A 32 0.48 16.59 -15.59
C GLU A 32 -0.24 16.23 -16.90
N GLN A 33 -0.42 14.94 -17.18
CA GLN A 33 -1.13 14.46 -18.37
C GLN A 33 -2.65 14.68 -18.31
N ALA A 34 -3.25 14.57 -17.12
CA ALA A 34 -4.68 14.77 -16.91
C ALA A 34 -5.06 16.27 -16.81
N GLY A 35 -4.10 17.14 -16.50
CA GLY A 35 -4.35 18.56 -16.22
C GLY A 35 -4.91 18.83 -14.81
N GLU A 36 -5.05 17.78 -13.99
CA GLU A 36 -5.56 17.84 -12.62
C GLU A 36 -4.84 16.81 -11.74
N ASP A 37 -4.99 16.91 -10.42
CA ASP A 37 -4.28 16.05 -9.47
C ASP A 37 -4.83 14.62 -9.48
N VAL A 38 -4.02 13.69 -10.02
CA VAL A 38 -4.31 12.26 -9.97
C VAL A 38 -3.73 11.70 -8.68
N VAL A 39 -4.60 11.47 -7.69
CA VAL A 39 -4.23 10.97 -6.36
C VAL A 39 -4.57 9.49 -6.21
N PHE A 40 -3.58 8.71 -5.77
CA PHE A 40 -3.73 7.30 -5.41
C PHE A 40 -3.84 7.18 -3.89
N THR A 41 -4.96 6.67 -3.40
CA THR A 41 -5.13 6.28 -2.00
C THR A 41 -4.62 4.86 -1.80
N VAL A 42 -3.56 4.71 -1.02
CA VAL A 42 -3.02 3.41 -0.61
C VAL A 42 -3.34 3.11 0.85
N GLN A 43 -3.42 1.83 1.19
CA GLN A 43 -3.67 1.33 2.53
C GLN A 43 -2.62 0.27 2.90
N ALA A 44 -2.33 0.16 4.20
CA ALA A 44 -1.57 -0.95 4.76
C ALA A 44 -2.25 -2.29 4.44
N LEU A 45 -1.45 -3.36 4.38
CA LEU A 45 -1.97 -4.70 4.16
C LEU A 45 -2.18 -5.46 5.48
N PRO A 46 -3.13 -6.41 5.55
CA PRO A 46 -3.26 -7.31 6.70
C PRO A 46 -1.97 -8.10 6.96
N TYR A 47 -1.77 -8.51 8.21
CA TYR A 47 -0.51 -9.07 8.75
C TYR A 47 0.15 -10.21 7.95
N GLY A 48 -0.62 -11.04 7.22
CA GLY A 48 -0.07 -12.14 6.42
C GLY A 48 -0.09 -11.91 4.91
N ARG A 49 -0.62 -10.77 4.45
CA ARG A 49 -0.96 -10.59 3.04
C ARG A 49 0.27 -10.37 2.15
N ILE A 50 1.34 -9.76 2.68
CA ILE A 50 2.58 -9.57 1.93
C ILE A 50 3.30 -10.91 1.79
N GLU A 51 3.33 -11.69 2.85
CA GLU A 51 3.91 -13.03 2.93
C GLU A 51 3.21 -13.96 1.95
N GLU A 52 1.87 -13.97 1.93
CA GLU A 52 1.08 -14.71 0.94
C GLU A 52 1.47 -14.36 -0.51
N ILE A 53 1.65 -13.06 -0.81
CA ILE A 53 2.06 -12.62 -2.15
C ILE A 53 3.45 -13.13 -2.47
N VAL A 54 4.40 -13.05 -1.54
CA VAL A 54 5.78 -13.53 -1.74
C VAL A 54 5.81 -15.05 -1.90
N GLU A 55 5.10 -15.80 -1.06
CA GLU A 55 5.07 -17.26 -1.04
C GLU A 55 4.31 -17.85 -2.24
N SER A 56 3.35 -17.11 -2.80
CA SER A 56 2.61 -17.56 -3.99
C SER A 56 3.50 -17.77 -5.23
N GLY A 57 4.77 -17.34 -5.20
CA GLY A 57 5.72 -17.53 -6.29
C GLY A 57 5.38 -16.71 -7.53
N VAL A 58 4.45 -15.76 -7.43
CA VAL A 58 4.13 -14.84 -8.52
C VAL A 58 5.34 -13.98 -8.85
N SER A 59 5.61 -13.82 -10.13
CA SER A 59 6.52 -12.78 -10.59
C SER A 59 5.94 -11.40 -10.26
N ASP A 60 6.79 -10.39 -10.14
CA ASP A 60 6.37 -9.00 -9.87
C ASP A 60 5.62 -8.80 -8.54
N VAL A 61 6.16 -9.33 -7.43
CA VAL A 61 5.65 -9.13 -6.06
C VAL A 61 5.19 -7.68 -5.81
N LYS A 62 5.99 -6.69 -6.22
CA LYS A 62 5.65 -5.25 -6.03
C LYS A 62 4.37 -4.84 -6.74
N LEU A 63 4.11 -5.36 -7.93
CA LEU A 63 2.89 -5.10 -8.67
C LEU A 63 1.68 -5.70 -7.95
N HIS A 64 1.83 -6.92 -7.43
CA HIS A 64 0.78 -7.57 -6.64
C HIS A 64 0.55 -6.87 -5.30
N THR A 65 1.59 -6.32 -4.67
CA THR A 65 1.46 -5.43 -3.51
C THR A 65 0.62 -4.21 -3.85
N VAL A 66 0.89 -3.55 -5.00
CA VAL A 66 0.11 -2.39 -5.46
C VAL A 66 -1.35 -2.75 -5.73
N LEU A 67 -1.60 -3.86 -6.42
CA LEU A 67 -2.96 -4.35 -6.68
C LEU A 67 -3.75 -4.70 -5.41
N ALA A 68 -3.05 -5.06 -4.32
CA ALA A 68 -3.66 -5.36 -3.04
C ALA A 68 -3.84 -4.11 -2.16
N GLY A 69 -2.94 -3.12 -2.26
CA GLY A 69 -2.88 -1.98 -1.35
C GLY A 69 -3.41 -0.67 -1.90
N VAL A 70 -3.66 -0.52 -3.20
CA VAL A 70 -4.35 0.66 -3.75
C VAL A 70 -5.85 0.50 -3.56
N VAL A 71 -6.46 1.45 -2.85
CA VAL A 71 -7.91 1.52 -2.59
C VAL A 71 -8.59 2.41 -3.63
N GLU A 72 -7.97 3.53 -3.99
CA GLU A 72 -8.45 4.43 -5.03
C GLU A 72 -7.28 4.88 -5.91
N PRO A 73 -7.41 4.86 -7.25
CA PRO A 73 -8.52 4.32 -8.02
C PRO A 73 -8.62 2.79 -7.95
N ASP A 74 -9.79 2.22 -8.26
CA ASP A 74 -9.93 0.76 -8.39
C ASP A 74 -9.16 0.26 -9.61
N LEU A 75 -7.98 -0.32 -9.37
CA LEU A 75 -7.09 -0.85 -10.41
C LEU A 75 -7.67 -2.06 -11.17
N LYS A 76 -8.77 -2.64 -10.68
CA LYS A 76 -9.49 -3.73 -11.35
C LYS A 76 -10.70 -3.24 -12.14
N SER A 77 -10.91 -1.92 -12.18
CA SER A 77 -12.03 -1.32 -12.91
C SER A 77 -12.02 -1.69 -14.40
N PRO A 78 -13.18 -2.14 -14.94
CA PRO A 78 -13.31 -2.38 -16.38
C PRO A 78 -12.95 -1.16 -17.23
N ALA A 79 -13.24 0.06 -16.75
CA ALA A 79 -12.92 1.29 -17.48
C ALA A 79 -11.41 1.51 -17.67
N LEU A 80 -10.60 1.13 -16.68
CA LEU A 80 -9.14 1.17 -16.81
C LEU A 80 -8.66 0.13 -17.83
N ARG A 81 -9.25 -1.06 -17.81
CA ARG A 81 -8.95 -2.11 -18.79
C ARG A 81 -9.33 -1.71 -20.22
N GLU A 82 -10.46 -1.05 -20.41
CA GLU A 82 -10.88 -0.56 -21.73
C GLU A 82 -9.92 0.50 -22.29
N LYS A 83 -9.43 1.41 -21.43
CA LYS A 83 -8.52 2.48 -21.84
C LYS A 83 -7.08 2.01 -22.07
N PHE A 84 -6.53 1.23 -21.13
CA PHE A 84 -5.11 0.86 -21.12
C PHE A 84 -4.85 -0.55 -21.66
N GLY A 85 -5.89 -1.37 -21.84
CA GLY A 85 -5.78 -2.76 -22.26
C GLY A 85 -5.35 -3.71 -21.13
N GLY A 86 -4.92 -4.91 -21.52
CA GLY A 86 -4.51 -5.99 -20.60
C GLY A 86 -5.59 -7.07 -20.45
N ALA A 87 -5.15 -8.33 -20.49
CA ALA A 87 -5.99 -9.49 -20.17
C ALA A 87 -6.18 -9.64 -18.65
N THR A 88 -5.23 -9.15 -17.86
CA THR A 88 -5.27 -9.18 -16.38
C THR A 88 -5.10 -7.78 -15.78
N PRO A 89 -5.55 -7.54 -14.54
CA PRO A 89 -5.31 -6.27 -13.85
C PRO A 89 -3.82 -5.92 -13.74
N ALA A 90 -2.96 -6.93 -13.60
CA ALA A 90 -1.51 -6.75 -13.59
C ALA A 90 -1.00 -6.15 -14.91
N GLU A 91 -1.48 -6.67 -16.05
CA GLU A 91 -1.11 -6.14 -17.36
C GLU A 91 -1.66 -4.72 -17.58
N THR A 92 -2.89 -4.46 -17.15
CA THR A 92 -3.48 -3.11 -17.21
C THR A 92 -2.62 -2.09 -16.44
N VAL A 93 -2.18 -2.46 -15.22
CA VAL A 93 -1.30 -1.59 -14.43
C VAL A 93 0.08 -1.44 -15.07
N LYS A 94 0.65 -2.50 -15.66
CA LYS A 94 1.92 -2.42 -16.42
C LYS A 94 1.81 -1.51 -17.66
N ALA A 95 0.64 -1.43 -18.28
CA ALA A 95 0.39 -0.53 -19.40
C ALA A 95 0.18 0.93 -18.95
N MET A 96 -0.36 1.14 -17.75
CA MET A 96 -0.68 2.47 -17.21
C MET A 96 0.49 3.14 -16.46
N LEU A 97 1.23 2.38 -15.65
CA LEU A 97 2.24 2.87 -14.73
C LEU A 97 3.65 2.45 -15.15
N LEU A 98 4.61 3.33 -14.90
CA LEU A 98 6.02 3.05 -15.05
C LEU A 98 6.51 2.15 -13.90
N SER A 99 7.56 1.37 -14.14
CA SER A 99 8.15 0.48 -13.12
C SER A 99 8.58 1.21 -11.85
N GLY A 100 9.09 2.44 -11.97
CA GLY A 100 9.42 3.31 -10.84
C GLY A 100 8.20 3.75 -10.04
N GLU A 101 7.09 4.08 -10.72
CA GLU A 101 5.83 4.48 -10.07
C GLU A 101 5.23 3.30 -9.27
N VAL A 102 5.28 2.09 -9.84
CA VAL A 102 4.86 0.86 -9.14
C VAL A 102 5.74 0.60 -7.92
N LEU A 103 7.06 0.77 -8.04
CA LEU A 103 7.99 0.59 -6.93
C LEU A 103 7.73 1.57 -5.78
N ASP A 104 7.48 2.84 -6.10
CA ASP A 104 7.20 3.87 -5.10
C ASP A 104 5.88 3.63 -4.37
N LEU A 105 4.83 3.23 -5.09
CA LEU A 105 3.56 2.83 -4.48
C LEU A 105 3.72 1.59 -3.59
N ALA A 106 4.41 0.56 -4.07
CA ALA A 106 4.67 -0.65 -3.28
C ALA A 106 5.41 -0.33 -1.98
N ARG A 107 6.45 0.52 -2.05
CA ARG A 107 7.18 0.99 -0.86
C ARG A 107 6.31 1.81 0.08
N ALA A 108 5.40 2.62 -0.46
CA ALA A 108 4.46 3.37 0.36
C ALA A 108 3.53 2.43 1.15
N ILE A 109 3.00 1.39 0.50
CA ILE A 109 2.16 0.36 1.12
C ILE A 109 2.95 -0.43 2.18
N GLU A 110 4.19 -0.84 1.86
CA GLU A 110 5.08 -1.52 2.80
C GLU A 110 5.34 -0.68 4.05
N ARG A 111 5.64 0.61 3.89
CA ARG A 111 5.84 1.54 5.03
C ARG A 111 4.59 1.69 5.89
N LEU A 112 3.41 1.76 5.29
CA LEU A 112 2.15 1.78 6.06
C LEU A 112 1.91 0.48 6.83
N THR A 113 2.45 -0.63 6.33
CA THR A 113 2.41 -1.96 6.97
C THR A 113 3.53 -2.13 8.02
N GLY A 114 4.41 -1.14 8.20
CA GLY A 114 5.53 -1.16 9.15
C GLY A 114 6.83 -1.73 8.59
N TYR A 115 6.86 -2.11 7.31
CA TYR A 115 8.06 -2.56 6.61
C TYR A 115 8.93 -1.39 6.15
N GLY A 116 10.26 -1.57 6.18
CA GLY A 116 11.20 -0.57 5.67
C GLY A 116 11.30 0.71 6.51
N SER A 117 10.82 0.68 7.76
CA SER A 117 10.97 1.74 8.75
C SER A 117 11.32 1.17 10.12
N THR A 118 12.06 1.92 10.93
CA THR A 118 12.33 1.55 12.33
C THR A 118 11.08 1.77 13.18
N THR A 119 10.45 0.69 13.64
CA THR A 119 9.20 0.72 14.44
C THR A 119 9.43 0.69 15.95
N ILE A 120 10.68 0.48 16.38
CA ILE A 120 11.07 0.37 17.78
C ILE A 120 12.32 1.22 18.06
N GLN A 121 12.42 1.74 19.28
CA GLN A 121 13.60 2.47 19.75
C GLN A 121 14.14 1.80 21.02
N GLU A 122 15.45 1.63 21.08
CA GLU A 122 16.13 1.13 22.29
C GLU A 122 16.10 2.19 23.41
N ILE A 123 15.69 1.79 24.60
CA ILE A 123 15.76 2.65 25.80
C ILE A 123 17.14 2.47 26.44
N LYS A 124 18.01 3.47 26.30
CA LYS A 124 19.27 3.51 27.02
C LYS A 124 19.02 3.89 28.48
N LYS A 125 19.40 3.03 29.42
CA LYS A 125 19.46 3.37 30.85
C LYS A 125 20.80 4.05 31.11
N ASN A 126 20.75 5.28 31.63
CA ASN A 126 21.91 5.93 32.25
C ASN A 126 22.10 5.37 33.66
#